data_AF-A0A1I4NBD5-F1
#
_entry.id   AF-A0A1I4NBD5-F1
#
_cell.length_a   1.000
_cell.length_b   1.000
_cell.length_c   1.000
_cell.angle_alpha   90.00
_cell.angle_beta   90.00
_cell.angle_gamma   90.00
#
_symmetry.space_group_name_H-M   'P 1'
#
loop_
_entity.id
_entity.type
_entity.pdbx_description
1 polymer ?
#
loop_
_entity_poly.entity_id
_entity_poly.type
_entity_poly.pdbx_seq_one_letter_code
_entity_poly.pdbx_strand_id
1 'polypeptide(L)'
;MSTLTYITQAEIKNAAKELDGKVLTRPALLVTDGLAMLYAVDVDIGQINPLKNVPIARANRNLLYAEVGAAVRLRRSESGRYEVVGFSQEQPGSFFRIPVTFPSFTFGNAGIITGINPASTPSVFQSGGIVIGTPIDNSLVGRPLTYEEFSQLGIYGLTPYGATGIFKGGVLQEIYS
;
A
#
# COMPACT_ATOMS: atom_id res chain seq x y z
N MET A 1 -23.23 7.09 11.53
CA MET A 1 -22.00 6.43 12.04
C MET A 1 -20.82 6.47 11.07
N SER A 2 -21.02 6.64 9.76
CA SER A 2 -19.90 6.73 8.79
C SER A 2 -19.02 7.98 8.96
N THR A 3 -19.61 9.13 9.29
CA THR A 3 -18.89 10.41 9.41
C THR A 3 -17.83 10.41 10.51
N LEU A 4 -18.13 9.83 11.68
CA LEU A 4 -17.17 9.72 12.78
C LEU A 4 -16.01 8.76 12.43
N THR A 5 -16.27 7.67 11.73
CA THR A 5 -15.23 6.72 11.28
C THR A 5 -14.28 7.37 10.29
N TYR A 6 -14.77 8.19 9.36
CA TYR A 6 -13.92 8.93 8.44
C TYR A 6 -13.10 10.02 9.14
N ILE A 7 -13.67 10.68 10.15
CA ILE A 7 -12.95 11.69 10.95
C ILE A 7 -11.83 11.05 11.77
N THR A 8 -12.09 9.95 12.48
CA THR A 8 -11.07 9.28 13.29
C THR A 8 -9.97 8.67 12.43
N GLN A 9 -10.31 8.10 11.27
CA GLN A 9 -9.31 7.60 10.33
C GLN A 9 -8.45 8.71 9.71
N ALA A 10 -9.05 9.86 9.41
CA ALA A 10 -8.31 11.05 8.97
C ALA A 10 -7.41 11.59 10.08
N GLU A 11 -7.87 11.61 11.34
CA GLU A 11 -7.05 12.02 12.50
C GLU A 11 -5.88 11.08 12.75
N ILE A 12 -6.08 9.76 12.69
CA ILE A 12 -5.02 8.76 12.88
C ILE A 12 -3.97 8.85 11.76
N LYS A 13 -4.39 9.02 10.50
CA LYS A 13 -3.46 9.26 9.38
C LYS A 13 -2.76 10.62 9.49
N ASN A 14 -3.45 11.66 9.96
CA ASN A 14 -2.85 12.96 10.25
C ASN A 14 -1.87 12.91 11.44
N ALA A 15 -2.06 11.97 12.38
CA ALA A 15 -1.17 11.73 13.50
C ALA A 15 0.05 10.85 13.14
N ALA A 16 0.08 10.25 11.95
CA ALA A 16 1.18 9.41 11.52
C ALA A 16 2.49 10.21 11.44
N LYS A 17 3.48 9.76 12.23
CA LYS A 17 4.81 10.38 12.32
C LYS A 17 5.60 10.26 11.01
N GLU A 18 5.31 9.22 10.23
CA GLU A 18 5.93 8.96 8.94
C GLU A 18 4.87 8.50 7.94
N LEU A 19 5.06 8.88 6.68
CA LEU A 19 4.10 8.62 5.61
C LEU A 19 4.82 8.52 4.27
N ASP A 20 4.33 7.68 3.37
CA ASP A 20 4.85 7.58 2.02
C ASP A 20 4.09 8.50 1.06
N GLY A 21 4.81 9.08 0.11
CA GLY A 21 4.33 10.09 -0.80
C GLY A 21 4.94 9.94 -2.19
N LYS A 22 4.36 10.62 -3.18
CA LYS A 22 4.82 10.62 -4.57
C LYS A 22 5.13 12.04 -4.98
N VAL A 23 6.30 12.25 -5.54
CA VAL A 23 6.74 13.56 -6.02
C VAL A 23 5.92 13.98 -7.24
N LEU A 24 5.34 15.18 -7.20
CA LEU A 24 4.58 15.77 -8.32
C LEU A 24 5.39 16.80 -9.12
N THR A 25 6.34 17.48 -8.46
CA THR A 25 7.15 18.54 -9.08
C THR A 25 8.64 18.27 -8.85
N ARG A 26 9.48 18.75 -9.77
CA ARG A 26 10.93 18.67 -9.57
C ARG A 26 11.35 19.57 -8.40
N PRO A 27 12.38 19.21 -7.63
CA PRO A 27 12.87 20.03 -6.53
C PRO A 27 13.14 21.47 -6.95
N ALA A 28 12.40 22.40 -6.36
CA ALA A 28 12.55 23.83 -6.57
C ALA A 28 13.17 24.48 -5.32
N LEU A 29 13.94 25.55 -5.51
CA LEU A 29 14.49 26.31 -4.40
C LEU A 29 13.36 27.03 -3.66
N LEU A 30 13.16 26.72 -2.38
CA LEU A 30 12.13 27.31 -1.53
C LEU A 30 12.63 28.60 -0.88
N VAL A 31 13.78 28.53 -0.18
CA VAL A 31 14.40 29.66 0.52
C VAL A 31 15.92 29.49 0.49
N THR A 32 16.63 30.62 0.41
CA THR A 32 18.08 30.69 0.61
C THR A 32 18.42 31.86 1.52
N ASP A 33 19.30 31.65 2.48
CA ASP A 33 19.89 32.70 3.33
C ASP A 33 21.35 33.02 2.93
N GLY A 34 21.80 32.48 1.78
CA GLY A 34 23.16 32.64 1.27
C GLY A 34 24.18 31.62 1.82
N LEU A 35 23.83 30.88 2.87
CA LEU A 35 24.68 29.83 3.47
C LEU A 35 24.03 28.44 3.36
N ALA A 36 22.71 28.37 3.45
CA ALA A 36 21.91 27.17 3.34
C ALA A 36 20.81 27.36 2.31
N MET A 37 20.71 26.39 1.39
CA MET A 37 19.64 26.33 0.40
C MET A 37 18.63 25.27 0.86
N LEU A 38 17.37 25.65 0.94
CA LEU A 38 16.27 24.73 1.22
C LEU A 38 15.49 24.50 -0.05
N TYR A 39 15.43 23.25 -0.48
CA TYR A 39 14.64 22.83 -1.63
C TYR A 39 13.30 22.24 -1.17
N ALA A 40 12.28 22.37 -2.00
CA ALA A 40 10.96 21.84 -1.72
C ALA A 40 10.33 21.21 -2.96
N VAL A 41 9.38 20.32 -2.70
CA VAL A 41 8.68 19.52 -3.70
C VAL A 41 7.20 19.43 -3.31
N ASP A 42 6.32 19.37 -4.30
CA ASP A 42 4.93 19.01 -4.08
C ASP A 42 4.79 17.49 -4.01
N VAL A 43 4.11 16.99 -2.98
CA VAL A 43 4.01 15.56 -2.70
C VAL A 43 2.54 15.14 -2.63
N ASP A 44 2.18 14.16 -3.44
CA ASP A 44 0.91 13.47 -3.34
C ASP A 44 0.98 12.40 -2.26
N ILE A 45 -0.01 12.37 -1.38
CA ILE A 45 -0.14 11.45 -0.26
C ILE A 45 -1.39 10.56 -0.39
N GLY A 46 -2.01 10.53 -1.57
CA GLY A 46 -3.26 9.80 -1.82
C GLY A 46 -4.49 10.49 -1.21
N GLN A 47 -4.41 11.79 -0.95
CA GLN A 47 -5.54 12.62 -0.52
C GLN A 47 -6.03 13.49 -1.69
N ILE A 48 -7.23 14.07 -1.56
CA ILE A 48 -7.83 14.94 -2.59
C ILE A 48 -6.88 16.09 -2.96
N ASN A 49 -6.20 16.65 -1.97
CA ASN A 49 -5.27 17.76 -2.16
C ASN A 49 -3.83 17.30 -1.87
N PRO A 50 -2.88 17.52 -2.79
CA PRO A 50 -1.49 17.22 -2.55
C PRO A 50 -0.87 18.21 -1.55
N LEU A 51 0.17 17.76 -0.85
CA LEU A 51 0.98 18.64 -0.01
C LEU A 51 1.82 19.55 -0.91
N LYS A 52 1.77 20.85 -0.64
CA LYS A 52 2.48 21.88 -1.40
C LYS A 52 3.73 22.36 -0.67
N ASN A 53 4.79 22.61 -1.42
CA ASN A 53 6.05 23.18 -0.90
C ASN A 53 6.62 22.42 0.30
N VAL A 54 6.66 21.09 0.23
CA VAL A 54 7.21 20.25 1.31
C VAL A 54 8.75 20.33 1.26
N PRO A 55 9.41 20.79 2.34
CA PRO A 55 10.86 20.94 2.36
C PRO A 55 11.58 19.58 2.36
N ILE A 56 12.69 19.52 1.64
CA ILE A 56 13.62 18.39 1.66
C ILE A 56 14.57 18.54 2.86
N ALA A 57 14.79 17.46 3.60
CA ALA A 57 15.72 17.44 4.72
C ALA A 57 17.13 17.81 4.25
N ARG A 58 17.75 18.81 4.91
CA ARG A 58 19.03 19.43 4.48
C ARG A 58 20.19 18.46 4.31
N ALA A 59 20.20 17.35 5.06
CA ALA A 59 21.26 16.35 5.00
C ALA A 59 21.15 15.42 3.78
N ASN A 60 20.03 15.42 3.06
CA ASN A 60 19.77 14.46 2.01
C ASN A 60 19.83 15.08 0.61
N ARG A 61 21.05 15.13 0.06
CA ARG A 61 21.29 15.63 -1.31
C ARG A 61 20.80 14.68 -2.40
N ASN A 62 20.53 13.42 -2.10
CA ASN A 62 20.02 12.49 -3.12
C ASN A 62 18.61 12.88 -3.57
N LEU A 63 17.83 13.49 -2.66
CA LEU A 63 16.48 13.98 -2.94
C LEU A 63 16.45 15.22 -3.85
N LEU A 64 17.58 15.93 -4.03
CA LEU A 64 17.66 17.04 -5.00
C LEU A 64 17.49 16.58 -6.44
N TYR A 65 17.75 15.29 -6.70
CA TYR A 65 17.62 14.66 -8.00
C TYR A 65 16.36 13.80 -8.11
N ALA A 66 15.41 13.95 -7.17
CA ALA A 66 14.15 13.25 -7.23
C ALA A 66 13.36 13.70 -8.48
N GLU A 67 13.06 12.75 -9.36
CA GLU A 67 12.24 12.99 -10.54
C GLU A 67 10.74 12.94 -10.21
N VAL A 68 9.93 13.52 -11.09
CA VAL A 68 8.47 13.46 -10.98
C VAL A 68 8.01 12.00 -10.99
N GLY A 69 7.24 11.63 -9.97
CA GLY A 69 6.73 10.28 -9.77
C GLY A 69 7.59 9.38 -8.88
N ALA A 70 8.74 9.86 -8.40
CA ALA A 70 9.53 9.13 -7.40
C ALA A 70 8.74 8.97 -6.09
N ALA A 71 8.84 7.78 -5.50
CA ALA A 71 8.30 7.51 -4.18
C ALA A 71 9.22 8.08 -3.11
N VAL A 72 8.67 8.82 -2.16
CA VAL A 72 9.40 9.54 -1.11
C VAL A 72 8.77 9.30 0.24
N ARG A 73 9.61 9.22 1.27
CA ARG A 73 9.18 9.10 2.67
C ARG A 73 9.16 10.47 3.31
N LEU A 74 8.00 10.83 3.83
CA LEU A 74 7.73 12.01 4.62
C LEU A 74 7.86 11.69 6.11
N ARG A 75 8.42 12.64 6.87
CA ARG A 75 8.42 12.61 8.33
C ARG A 75 7.83 13.89 8.86
N ARG A 76 7.01 13.79 9.89
CA ARG A 76 6.47 14.95 10.59
C ARG A 76 7.49 15.45 11.61
N SER A 77 7.88 16.71 11.49
CA SER A 77 8.72 17.40 12.47
C SER A 77 7.93 17.73 13.75
N GLU A 78 8.62 18.09 14.83
CA GLU A 78 7.99 18.54 16.09
C GLU A 78 7.10 19.79 15.89
N SER A 79 7.39 20.59 14.85
CA SER A 79 6.55 21.73 14.46
C SER A 79 5.23 21.33 13.77
N GLY A 80 5.00 20.02 13.57
CA GLY A 80 3.81 19.49 12.90
C GLY A 80 3.85 19.57 11.38
N ARG A 81 4.91 20.12 10.77
CA ARG A 81 5.12 20.16 9.32
C ARG A 81 5.83 18.91 8.82
N TYR A 82 5.46 18.43 7.64
CA TYR A 82 6.14 17.33 6.97
C TYR A 82 7.43 17.80 6.29
N GLU A 83 8.45 16.96 6.33
CA GLU A 83 9.70 17.09 5.57
C GLU A 83 9.97 15.79 4.81
N VAL A 84 10.60 15.89 3.64
CA VAL A 84 11.02 14.73 2.86
C VAL A 84 12.35 14.24 3.39
N VAL A 85 12.39 13.00 3.91
CA VAL A 85 13.58 12.45 4.58
C VAL A 85 14.34 11.45 3.71
N GLY A 86 13.66 10.76 2.80
CA GLY A 86 14.30 9.79 1.91
C GLY A 86 13.41 9.33 0.77
N PHE A 87 13.95 8.45 -0.08
CA PHE A 87 13.15 7.72 -1.05
C PHE A 87 12.40 6.59 -0.34
N SER A 88 11.20 6.30 -0.81
CA SER A 88 10.43 5.12 -0.38
C SER A 88 10.47 4.05 -1.46
N GLN A 89 10.33 2.79 -1.04
CA GLN A 89 10.15 1.66 -1.96
C GLN A 89 8.67 1.45 -2.30
N GLU A 90 7.78 2.12 -1.57
CA GLU A 90 6.33 1.99 -1.71
C GLU A 90 5.73 3.29 -2.22
N GLN A 91 4.88 3.19 -3.25
CA GLN A 91 4.12 4.33 -3.73
C GLN A 91 2.87 4.55 -2.85
N PRO A 92 2.50 5.80 -2.55
CA PRO A 92 1.24 6.10 -1.90
C PRO A 92 0.07 5.66 -2.79
N GLY A 93 -0.88 4.92 -2.23
CA GLY A 93 -2.10 4.55 -2.93
C GLY A 93 -2.72 3.25 -2.44
N SER A 94 -3.83 2.88 -3.08
CA SER A 94 -4.48 1.59 -2.87
C SER A 94 -3.84 0.52 -3.74
N PHE A 95 -3.44 -0.59 -3.14
CA PHE A 95 -2.82 -1.71 -3.86
C PHE A 95 -3.90 -2.72 -4.23
N PHE A 96 -4.15 -2.89 -5.52
CA PHE A 96 -5.03 -3.96 -6.02
C PHE A 96 -4.19 -5.12 -6.52
N ARG A 97 -4.43 -6.33 -5.97
CA ARG A 97 -3.88 -7.57 -6.51
C ARG A 97 -4.93 -8.19 -7.43
N ILE A 98 -4.54 -8.48 -8.67
CA ILE A 98 -5.37 -9.24 -9.60
C ILE A 98 -4.87 -10.68 -9.60
N PRO A 99 -5.60 -11.63 -8.98
CA PRO A 99 -5.21 -13.03 -9.05
C PRO A 99 -5.38 -13.54 -10.48
N VAL A 100 -4.35 -14.20 -11.01
CA VAL A 100 -4.39 -14.87 -12.31
C VAL A 100 -4.26 -16.36 -12.06
N THR A 101 -5.26 -17.12 -12.51
CA THR A 101 -5.25 -18.57 -12.41
C THR A 101 -4.91 -19.16 -13.77
N PHE A 102 -3.84 -19.95 -13.82
CA PHE A 102 -3.51 -20.75 -14.99
C PHE A 102 -4.17 -22.12 -14.85
N PRO A 103 -4.75 -22.67 -15.93
CA PRO A 103 -5.16 -24.07 -15.93
C PRO A 103 -3.93 -24.95 -15.71
N SER A 104 -4.08 -25.99 -14.88
CA SER A 104 -3.06 -27.02 -14.76
C SER A 104 -2.89 -27.72 -16.10
N PHE A 105 -1.70 -27.67 -16.69
CA PHE A 105 -1.36 -28.56 -17.79
C PHE A 105 -1.04 -29.93 -17.21
N THR A 106 -1.85 -30.93 -17.55
CA THR A 106 -1.41 -32.31 -17.39
C THR A 106 -0.41 -32.57 -18.51
N PHE A 107 0.88 -32.67 -18.18
CA PHE A 107 1.83 -33.29 -19.09
C PHE A 107 1.44 -34.78 -19.17
N GLY A 108 0.60 -35.11 -20.15
CA GLY A 108 0.42 -36.50 -20.55
C GLY A 108 1.78 -37.06 -20.93
N ASN A 109 2.13 -38.23 -20.40
CA ASN A 109 3.29 -38.99 -20.84
C ASN A 109 3.35 -38.92 -22.37
N ALA A 110 4.45 -38.41 -22.94
CA ALA A 110 4.62 -38.16 -24.36
C ALA A 110 4.78 -39.48 -25.14
N GLY A 111 3.85 -40.43 -25.00
CA GLY A 111 3.79 -41.65 -25.78
C GLY A 111 5.09 -42.48 -25.83
N ILE A 112 6.04 -42.31 -24.91
CA ILE A 112 7.24 -43.16 -24.89
C ILE A 112 6.83 -44.47 -24.22
N ILE A 113 6.53 -45.46 -25.05
CA ILE A 113 6.21 -46.83 -24.64
C ILE A 113 7.50 -47.66 -24.71
N THR A 114 7.97 -48.15 -23.57
CA THR A 114 8.78 -49.39 -23.51
C THR A 114 7.84 -50.54 -23.14
N GLY A 115 7.33 -51.28 -24.13
CA GLY A 115 6.50 -52.48 -23.90
C GLY A 115 5.36 -52.75 -24.91
N ILE A 116 4.73 -53.92 -24.78
CA ILE A 116 3.87 -54.59 -25.79
C ILE A 116 2.37 -54.22 -25.71
N ASN A 117 2.00 -53.16 -24.96
CA ASN A 117 0.61 -52.69 -24.86
C ASN A 117 0.50 -51.25 -25.39
N PRO A 118 -0.36 -50.95 -26.39
CA PRO A 118 -0.54 -49.60 -26.88
C PRO A 118 -1.18 -48.71 -25.80
N ALA A 119 -0.55 -47.58 -25.49
CA ALA A 119 -1.13 -46.57 -24.63
C ALA A 119 -2.42 -46.02 -25.26
N SER A 120 -3.44 -45.76 -24.44
CA SER A 120 -4.67 -45.09 -24.87
C SER A 120 -4.35 -43.74 -25.53
N THR A 121 -5.18 -43.35 -26.51
CA THR A 121 -5.02 -42.12 -27.31
C THR A 121 -4.67 -40.89 -26.46
N PRO A 122 -3.76 -40.02 -26.91
CA PRO A 122 -3.41 -38.81 -26.17
C PRO A 122 -4.67 -37.98 -25.92
N SER A 123 -4.94 -37.66 -24.66
CA SER A 123 -6.04 -36.79 -24.27
C SER A 123 -5.85 -35.42 -24.92
N VAL A 124 -6.90 -34.90 -25.57
CA VAL A 124 -6.91 -33.57 -26.18
C VAL A 124 -6.52 -32.53 -25.12
N PHE A 125 -5.58 -31.64 -25.46
CA PHE A 125 -5.21 -30.51 -24.61
C PHE A 125 -6.45 -29.68 -24.29
N GLN A 126 -6.92 -29.72 -23.05
CA GLN A 126 -7.98 -28.82 -22.60
C GLN A 126 -7.33 -27.47 -22.31
N SER A 127 -7.29 -26.61 -23.33
CA SER A 127 -6.92 -25.20 -23.21
C SER A 127 -7.97 -24.50 -22.33
N GLY A 128 -7.84 -24.61 -21.01
CA GLY A 128 -8.51 -23.66 -20.12
C GLY A 128 -8.03 -22.26 -20.46
N GLY A 129 -8.93 -21.30 -20.66
CA GLY A 129 -8.52 -19.91 -20.81
C GLY A 129 -7.81 -19.42 -19.54
N ILE A 130 -6.89 -18.48 -19.68
CA ILE A 130 -6.35 -17.74 -18.52
C ILE A 130 -7.52 -17.02 -17.86
N VAL A 131 -7.79 -17.31 -16.59
CA VAL A 131 -8.85 -16.63 -15.84
C VAL A 131 -8.24 -15.49 -15.05
N ILE A 132 -8.62 -14.26 -15.40
CA ILE A 132 -8.32 -13.06 -14.63
C ILE A 132 -9.39 -12.95 -13.54
N GLY A 133 -8.99 -13.10 -12.28
CA GLY A 133 -9.90 -12.98 -11.15
C GLY A 133 -10.23 -11.52 -10.81
N THR A 134 -11.19 -11.33 -9.92
CA THR A 134 -11.60 -10.00 -9.47
C THR A 134 -10.45 -9.29 -8.72
N PRO A 135 -10.22 -7.99 -8.94
CA PRO A 135 -9.25 -7.23 -8.17
C PRO A 135 -9.53 -7.34 -6.67
N ILE A 136 -8.52 -7.75 -5.90
CA ILE A 136 -8.57 -7.80 -4.43
C ILE A 136 -7.86 -6.56 -3.93
N ASP A 137 -8.57 -5.71 -3.19
CA ASP A 137 -7.95 -4.60 -2.46
C ASP A 137 -7.05 -5.18 -1.36
N ASN A 138 -5.79 -4.76 -1.33
CA ASN A 138 -4.79 -5.19 -0.36
C ASN A 138 -4.31 -4.01 0.51
N SER A 139 -5.03 -2.89 0.45
CA SER A 139 -4.71 -1.68 1.20
C SER A 139 -4.82 -1.92 2.70
N LEU A 140 -3.90 -1.31 3.44
CA LEU A 140 -3.94 -1.28 4.90
C LEU A 140 -4.89 -0.15 5.35
N VAL A 141 -5.93 -0.53 6.07
CA VAL A 141 -6.99 0.36 6.54
C VAL A 141 -7.12 0.20 8.05
N GLY A 142 -6.73 1.21 8.81
CA GLY A 142 -7.00 1.28 10.25
C GLY A 142 -8.38 1.88 10.49
N ARG A 143 -9.26 1.17 11.22
CA ARG A 143 -10.55 1.72 11.68
C ARG A 143 -10.99 1.14 13.02
N PRO A 144 -11.86 1.83 13.77
CA PRO A 144 -12.49 1.25 14.95
C PRO A 144 -13.23 -0.04 14.58
N LEU A 145 -13.13 -1.04 15.45
CA LEU A 145 -13.88 -2.27 15.33
C LEU A 145 -15.37 -2.02 15.57
N THR A 146 -16.23 -2.66 14.78
CA THR A 146 -17.68 -2.65 15.03
C THR A 146 -18.06 -3.64 16.13
N TYR A 147 -19.25 -3.50 16.71
CA TYR A 147 -19.74 -4.41 17.76
C TYR A 147 -19.82 -5.87 17.30
N GLU A 148 -20.14 -6.10 16.03
CA GLU A 148 -20.18 -7.44 15.45
C GLU A 148 -18.76 -8.04 15.34
N GLU A 149 -17.79 -7.24 14.89
CA GLU A 149 -16.40 -7.66 14.78
C GLU A 149 -15.74 -7.89 16.15
N PHE A 150 -16.11 -7.13 17.18
CA PHE A 150 -15.70 -7.39 18.56
C PHE A 150 -16.19 -8.74 19.08
N SER A 151 -17.38 -9.18 18.65
CA SER A 151 -17.97 -10.48 19.04
C SER A 151 -17.29 -11.66 18.34
N GLN A 152 -16.84 -11.45 17.09
CA GLN A 152 -16.26 -12.52 16.25
C GLN A 152 -14.73 -12.63 16.34
N LEU A 153 -14.03 -11.51 16.52
CA LEU A 153 -12.55 -11.42 16.38
C LEU A 153 -11.83 -11.13 17.70
N GLY A 154 -12.57 -10.73 18.74
CA GLY A 154 -12.05 -10.49 20.09
C GLY A 154 -12.73 -11.39 21.12
N ILE A 155 -12.08 -11.60 22.27
CA ILE A 155 -12.75 -12.20 23.43
C ILE A 155 -13.51 -11.06 24.11
N TYR A 156 -14.85 -11.15 24.08
CA TYR A 156 -15.74 -10.13 24.66
C TYR A 156 -15.31 -9.81 26.10
N GLY A 157 -14.90 -8.55 26.34
CA GLY A 157 -14.44 -8.06 27.64
C GLY A 157 -12.93 -7.89 27.85
N LEU A 158 -12.07 -8.43 26.97
CA LEU A 158 -10.60 -8.21 27.02
C LEU A 158 -10.13 -7.08 26.10
N THR A 159 -10.83 -6.86 25.00
CA THR A 159 -10.51 -5.78 24.05
C THR A 159 -11.33 -4.53 24.41
N PRO A 160 -10.71 -3.38 24.72
CA PRO A 160 -11.44 -2.20 25.16
C PRO A 160 -12.31 -1.63 24.04
N TYR A 161 -13.44 -1.02 24.45
CA TYR A 161 -14.31 -0.31 23.52
C TYR A 161 -13.54 0.84 22.86
N GLY A 162 -13.62 0.91 21.52
CA GLY A 162 -12.86 1.88 20.73
C GLY A 162 -11.52 1.36 20.20
N ALA A 163 -11.17 0.09 20.47
CA ALA A 163 -9.99 -0.53 19.87
C ALA A 163 -10.01 -0.41 18.33
N THR A 164 -8.84 -0.11 17.77
CA THR A 164 -8.62 0.08 16.34
C THR A 164 -8.07 -1.20 15.73
N GLY A 165 -8.80 -1.75 14.75
CA GLY A 165 -8.31 -2.85 13.94
C GLY A 165 -7.52 -2.34 12.74
N ILE A 166 -6.38 -2.97 12.45
CA ILE A 166 -5.69 -2.83 11.17
C ILE A 166 -6.19 -3.92 10.24
N PHE A 167 -6.83 -3.52 9.14
CA PHE A 167 -7.37 -4.43 8.13
C PHE A 167 -6.51 -4.39 6.88
N LYS A 168 -6.30 -5.55 6.26
CA LYS A 168 -5.67 -5.70 4.95
C LYS A 168 -6.71 -6.30 4.01
N GLY A 169 -7.24 -5.48 3.09
CA GLY A 169 -8.26 -5.96 2.15
C GLY A 169 -9.54 -6.48 2.81
N GLY A 170 -9.94 -5.88 3.94
CA GLY A 170 -11.09 -6.32 4.73
C GLY A 170 -10.81 -7.45 5.73
N VAL A 171 -9.61 -8.06 5.71
CA VAL A 171 -9.21 -9.07 6.70
C VAL A 171 -8.47 -8.41 7.85
N LEU A 172 -8.94 -8.62 9.08
CA LEU A 172 -8.27 -8.12 10.28
C LEU A 172 -6.88 -8.76 10.42
N GLN A 173 -5.86 -7.92 10.61
CA GLN A 173 -4.48 -8.34 10.85
C GLN A 173 -4.12 -8.19 12.33
N GLU A 174 -4.36 -7.01 12.90
CA GLU A 174 -3.95 -6.64 14.25
C GLU A 174 -5.01 -5.78 14.93
N ILE A 175 -5.08 -5.85 16.26
CA ILE A 175 -5.94 -5.00 17.10
C ILE A 175 -5.07 -4.20 18.05
N TYR A 176 -5.27 -2.88 18.05
CA TYR A 176 -4.67 -1.94 18.99
C TYR A 176 -5.72 -1.44 19.96
N SER A 177 -5.44 -1.58 21.25
CA SER A 177 -6.23 -1.09 22.37
C SER A 177 -5.83 0.31 22.79
#